data_AF-A0A2T5HDJ8-F1
#
_entry.id   AF-A0A2T5HDJ8-F1
#
_cell.length_a   1.000
_cell.length_b   1.000
_cell.length_c   1.000
_cell.angle_alpha   90.00
_cell.angle_beta   90.00
_cell.angle_gamma   90.00
#
_symmetry.space_group_name_H-M   'P 1'
#
loop_
_entity.id
_entity.type
_entity.pdbx_description
1 polymer ?
#
loop_
_entity_poly.entity_id
_entity_poly.type
_entity_poly.pdbx_seq_one_letter_code
_entity_poly.pdbx_strand_id
1 'polypeptide(L)'
;MFKTLFSLMLTICFALPTMANPIRIKDLVEFDGVRGNDLVGYGLVVGLNGTGDGIRNAPFTEEIMSSILERLGVNVTGEQFRPKNVAAVFVTADFPPFSRAGSKIDVTVSAIGDAKSLLGGTLIMTPLNVSTAE
;
A
#
# COMPACT_ATOMS: atom_id res chain seq x y z
N MET A 1 -24.78 69.96 5.58
CA MET A 1 -24.19 69.42 4.33
C MET A 1 -23.16 68.31 4.58
N PHE A 2 -22.24 68.42 5.56
CA PHE A 2 -21.24 67.36 5.80
C PHE A 2 -21.83 66.02 6.28
N LYS A 3 -22.88 66.06 7.13
CA LYS A 3 -23.59 64.85 7.61
C LYS A 3 -24.35 64.10 6.50
N THR A 4 -24.96 64.82 5.56
CA THR A 4 -25.67 64.23 4.42
C THR A 4 -24.69 63.62 3.42
N LEU A 5 -23.53 64.26 3.23
CA LEU A 5 -22.45 63.71 2.42
C LEU A 5 -21.86 62.43 3.02
N PHE A 6 -21.65 62.41 4.35
CA PHE A 6 -21.15 61.24 5.06
C PHE A 6 -22.15 60.06 5.05
N SER A 7 -23.45 60.36 5.22
CA SER A 7 -24.51 59.35 5.09
C SER A 7 -24.56 58.74 3.68
N LEU A 8 -24.42 59.56 2.64
CA LEU A 8 -24.44 59.09 1.25
C LEU A 8 -23.22 58.22 0.94
N MET A 9 -22.04 58.60 1.44
CA MET A 9 -20.81 57.82 1.29
C MET A 9 -20.89 56.46 2.02
N LEU A 10 -21.52 56.42 3.20
CA LEU A 10 -21.69 55.18 3.95
C LEU A 10 -22.67 54.22 3.25
N THR A 11 -23.75 54.76 2.64
CA THR A 11 -24.70 53.95 1.85
C THR A 11 -24.05 53.39 0.59
N ILE A 12 -23.14 54.13 -0.07
CA ILE A 12 -22.39 53.65 -1.24
C ILE A 12 -21.41 52.53 -0.85
N CYS A 13 -20.76 52.63 0.31
CA CYS A 13 -19.83 51.60 0.78
C CYS A 13 -20.53 50.25 1.05
N PHE A 14 -21.78 50.27 1.51
CA PHE A 14 -22.61 49.08 1.71
C PHE A 14 -23.20 48.49 0.41
N ALA A 15 -23.16 49.22 -0.70
CA ALA A 15 -23.71 48.78 -1.99
C ALA A 15 -22.70 48.02 -2.86
N LEU A 16 -21.47 47.79 -2.39
CA LEU A 16 -20.48 47.02 -3.13
C LEU A 16 -20.91 45.53 -3.19
N PRO A 17 -21.00 44.93 -4.38
CA PRO A 17 -21.36 43.52 -4.50
C PRO A 17 -20.25 42.67 -3.87
N THR A 18 -20.62 41.82 -2.92
CA THR A 18 -19.68 40.86 -2.35
C THR A 18 -19.26 39.88 -3.45
N MET A 19 -17.96 39.81 -3.73
CA MET A 19 -17.40 38.85 -4.68
C MET A 19 -17.27 37.51 -3.97
N ALA A 20 -18.33 36.70 -3.99
CA ALA A 20 -18.26 35.33 -3.54
C ALA A 20 -17.53 34.50 -4.60
N ASN A 21 -16.34 34.01 -4.27
CA ASN A 21 -15.59 33.15 -5.17
C ASN A 21 -16.35 31.82 -5.31
N PRO A 22 -16.68 31.37 -6.53
CA PRO A 22 -17.40 30.12 -6.72
C PRO A 22 -16.50 28.94 -6.34
N ILE A 23 -16.65 28.45 -5.11
CA ILE A 23 -16.03 27.21 -4.66
C ILE A 23 -16.95 26.06 -5.03
N ARG A 24 -16.41 25.04 -5.70
CA ARG A 24 -17.19 23.86 -6.06
C ARG A 24 -17.32 22.97 -4.83
N ILE A 25 -18.51 22.41 -4.59
CA ILE A 25 -18.77 21.51 -3.46
C ILE A 25 -17.79 20.32 -3.45
N LYS A 26 -17.38 19.82 -4.63
CA LYS A 26 -16.37 18.75 -4.77
C LYS A 26 -14.98 19.10 -4.21
N ASP A 27 -14.68 20.39 -4.03
CA ASP A 27 -13.40 20.86 -3.50
C ASP A 27 -13.46 21.05 -1.96
N LEU A 28 -14.66 20.94 -1.37
CA LEU A 28 -14.94 21.11 0.06
C LEU A 28 -15.34 19.81 0.76
N VAL A 29 -15.63 18.76 -0.01
CA VAL A 29 -16.25 17.53 0.50
C VAL A 29 -15.43 16.33 0.02
N GLU A 30 -14.97 15.53 0.97
CA GLU A 30 -14.42 14.21 0.72
C GLU A 30 -15.56 13.19 0.88
N PHE A 31 -15.62 12.21 -0.02
CA PHE A 31 -16.69 11.21 0.03
C PHE A 31 -16.42 10.24 1.19
N ASP A 32 -17.34 10.19 2.15
CA ASP A 32 -17.31 9.20 3.22
C ASP A 32 -17.37 7.78 2.62
N GLY A 33 -16.41 6.93 2.99
CA GLY A 33 -16.26 5.58 2.44
C GLY A 33 -15.36 5.43 1.20
N VAL A 34 -14.77 6.51 0.67
CA VAL A 34 -13.77 6.44 -0.42
C VAL A 34 -12.37 6.29 0.19
N ARG A 35 -12.16 5.16 0.85
CA ARG A 35 -10.84 4.77 1.37
C ARG A 35 -10.19 3.80 0.39
N GLY A 36 -8.90 4.01 0.13
CA GLY A 36 -8.07 2.96 -0.45
C GLY A 36 -8.07 1.74 0.46
N ASN A 37 -8.01 0.55 -0.12
CA ASN A 37 -7.86 -0.67 0.65
C ASN A 37 -6.40 -1.08 0.64
N ASP A 38 -5.81 -1.16 1.81
CA ASP A 38 -4.45 -1.67 1.94
C ASP A 38 -4.49 -3.19 1.72
N LEU A 39 -3.64 -3.67 0.83
CA LEU A 39 -3.50 -5.08 0.52
C LEU A 39 -2.17 -5.58 1.07
N VAL A 40 -2.20 -6.77 1.66
CA VAL A 40 -1.02 -7.46 2.18
C VAL A 40 -1.03 -8.92 1.70
N GLY A 41 0.14 -9.41 1.33
CA GLY A 41 0.35 -10.81 1.00
C GLY A 41 1.77 -11.27 1.35
N TYR A 42 1.92 -12.60 1.40
CA TYR A 42 3.18 -13.27 1.71
C TYR A 42 3.62 -14.04 0.47
N GLY A 43 4.80 -13.73 -0.02
CA GLY A 43 5.31 -14.25 -1.28
C GLY A 43 6.70 -14.86 -1.17
N LEU A 44 7.14 -15.43 -2.29
CA LEU A 44 8.48 -15.96 -2.44
C LEU A 44 9.13 -15.37 -3.69
N VAL A 45 10.34 -14.84 -3.55
CA VAL A 45 11.16 -14.39 -4.66
C VAL A 45 12.26 -15.41 -4.92
N VAL A 46 12.37 -15.87 -6.16
CA VAL A 46 13.36 -16.88 -6.59
C VAL A 46 14.29 -16.32 -7.66
N GLY A 47 15.43 -16.99 -7.87
CA GLY A 47 16.39 -16.59 -8.90
C GLY A 47 17.32 -15.46 -8.44
N LEU A 48 17.46 -15.27 -7.12
CA LEU A 48 18.41 -14.31 -6.56
C LEU A 48 19.83 -14.80 -6.76
N ASN A 49 20.77 -13.88 -7.01
CA ASN A 49 22.17 -14.20 -7.32
C ASN A 49 23.01 -14.27 -6.03
N GLY A 50 22.67 -15.17 -5.11
CA GLY A 50 23.37 -15.30 -3.84
C GLY A 50 23.01 -14.24 -2.79
N THR A 51 21.95 -13.46 -3.02
CA THR A 51 21.46 -12.38 -2.15
C THR A 51 20.16 -12.69 -1.41
N GLY A 52 19.62 -13.91 -1.53
CA GLY A 52 18.44 -14.40 -0.82
C GLY A 52 18.68 -14.71 0.66
N ASP A 53 17.64 -15.22 1.33
CA ASP A 53 17.61 -15.45 2.78
C ASP A 53 18.51 -16.64 3.18
N GLY A 54 19.33 -16.45 4.20
CA GLY A 54 20.02 -17.50 4.93
C GLY A 54 19.09 -18.29 5.85
N ILE A 55 19.31 -19.61 5.94
CA ILE A 55 18.53 -20.58 6.75
C ILE A 55 18.36 -20.19 8.24
N ARG A 56 19.10 -19.21 8.77
CA ARG A 56 19.30 -19.07 10.22
C ARG A 56 18.50 -17.96 10.91
N ASN A 57 17.77 -17.10 10.20
CA ASN A 57 17.30 -15.84 10.81
C ASN A 57 15.84 -15.43 10.51
N ALA A 58 14.99 -16.34 10.05
CA ALA A 58 13.58 -16.04 9.79
C ALA A 58 12.66 -16.95 10.65
N PRO A 59 12.57 -16.72 11.98
CA PRO A 59 11.75 -17.55 12.88
C PRO A 59 10.27 -17.58 12.49
N PHE A 60 9.78 -16.50 11.88
CA PHE A 60 8.40 -16.41 11.38
C PHE A 60 8.18 -17.24 10.10
N THR A 61 9.24 -17.52 9.35
CA THR A 61 9.22 -18.37 8.16
C THR A 61 9.25 -19.85 8.54
N GLU A 62 9.85 -20.22 9.69
CA GLU A 62 9.87 -21.61 10.17
C GLU A 62 8.47 -22.10 10.60
N GLU A 63 7.72 -21.31 11.37
CA GLU A 63 6.35 -21.68 11.80
C GLU A 63 5.36 -21.70 10.62
N ILE A 64 5.52 -20.79 9.65
CA ILE A 64 4.68 -20.74 8.45
C ILE A 64 5.07 -21.84 7.44
N MET A 65 6.35 -22.17 7.27
CA MET A 65 6.79 -23.26 6.38
C MET A 65 6.48 -24.64 6.95
N SER A 66 6.62 -24.85 8.27
CA SER A 66 6.26 -26.12 8.91
C SER A 66 4.77 -26.43 8.75
N SER A 67 3.91 -25.45 8.98
CA SER A 67 2.46 -25.61 8.82
C SER A 67 2.01 -25.79 7.35
N ILE A 68 2.76 -25.29 6.37
CA ILE A 68 2.48 -25.49 4.93
C ILE A 68 3.03 -26.84 4.43
N LEU A 69 4.22 -27.24 4.85
CA LEU A 69 4.84 -28.51 4.43
C LEU A 69 4.17 -29.74 5.06
N GLU A 70 3.67 -29.62 6.30
CA GLU A 70 2.85 -30.63 6.96
C GLU A 70 1.52 -30.86 6.22
N ARG A 71 0.90 -29.78 5.73
CA ARG A 71 -0.33 -29.85 4.91
C ARG A 71 -0.12 -30.40 3.50
N LEU A 72 1.10 -30.32 2.97
CA LEU A 72 1.47 -30.84 1.65
C LEU A 72 2.07 -32.26 1.70
N GLY A 73 2.20 -32.86 2.89
CA GLY A 73 2.66 -34.25 3.05
C GLY A 73 4.13 -34.46 2.72
N VAL A 74 4.94 -33.41 2.68
CA VAL A 74 6.37 -33.47 2.33
C VAL A 74 7.21 -33.42 3.60
N ASN A 75 7.84 -34.54 3.94
CA ASN A 75 8.82 -34.64 5.00
C ASN A 75 10.13 -33.96 4.55
N VAL A 76 10.45 -32.78 5.10
CA VAL A 76 11.69 -32.04 4.81
C VAL A 76 12.86 -32.64 5.58
N THR A 77 13.21 -33.88 5.24
CA THR A 77 14.51 -34.47 5.58
C THR A 77 15.48 -34.20 4.42
N GLY A 78 16.29 -33.15 4.57
CA GLY A 78 17.72 -33.25 4.28
C GLY A 78 18.21 -33.17 2.83
N GLU A 79 17.56 -32.43 1.93
CA GLU A 79 18.26 -31.97 0.71
C GLU A 79 18.74 -30.52 0.86
N GLN A 80 19.97 -30.29 0.39
CA GLN A 80 20.82 -29.14 0.67
C GLN A 80 20.24 -27.86 0.04
N PHE A 81 19.24 -27.26 0.69
CA PHE A 81 18.61 -26.00 0.30
C PHE A 81 19.69 -24.92 0.16
N ARG A 82 19.82 -24.33 -1.04
CA ARG A 82 20.72 -23.19 -1.30
C ARG A 82 20.00 -21.90 -0.91
N PRO A 83 20.18 -21.39 0.31
CA PRO A 83 19.27 -20.41 0.90
C PRO A 83 19.38 -19.08 0.16
N LYS A 84 20.59 -18.76 -0.28
CA LYS A 84 20.96 -17.49 -0.88
C LYS A 84 20.36 -17.20 -2.26
N ASN A 85 19.54 -18.07 -2.83
CA ASN A 85 18.89 -17.84 -4.13
C ASN A 85 17.37 -17.64 -4.04
N VAL A 86 16.81 -17.69 -2.83
CA VAL A 86 15.38 -17.57 -2.56
C VAL A 86 15.18 -16.64 -1.37
N ALA A 87 14.15 -15.81 -1.37
CA ALA A 87 13.79 -14.97 -0.23
C ALA A 87 12.28 -14.99 0.03
N ALA A 88 11.91 -15.04 1.31
CA ALA A 88 10.55 -14.81 1.77
C ALA A 88 10.28 -13.31 1.83
N VAL A 89 9.15 -12.87 1.26
CA VAL A 89 8.84 -11.45 1.12
C VAL A 89 7.42 -11.12 1.60
N PHE A 90 7.27 -9.91 2.14
CA PHE A 90 6.00 -9.22 2.23
C PHE A 90 5.73 -8.47 0.94
N VAL A 91 4.49 -8.55 0.49
CA VAL A 91 4.00 -7.76 -0.64
C VAL A 91 2.88 -6.88 -0.12
N THR A 92 3.05 -5.57 -0.17
CA THR A 92 2.04 -4.58 0.21
C THR A 92 1.63 -3.75 -1.00
N ALA A 93 0.37 -3.34 -1.05
CA ALA A 93 -0.12 -2.51 -2.14
C ALA A 93 -1.31 -1.67 -1.69
N ASP A 94 -1.40 -0.44 -2.19
CA ASP A 94 -2.56 0.41 -1.98
C ASP A 94 -3.55 0.19 -3.13
N PHE A 95 -4.73 -0.36 -2.85
CA PHE A 95 -5.77 -0.55 -3.85
C PHE A 95 -6.65 0.70 -3.96
N PRO A 96 -6.57 1.47 -5.06
CA PRO A 96 -7.30 2.72 -5.16
C PRO A 96 -8.81 2.48 -5.21
N PRO A 97 -9.61 3.38 -4.61
CA PRO A 97 -11.06 3.27 -4.66
C PRO A 97 -11.56 3.32 -6.12
N PHE A 98 -12.65 2.61 -6.39
CA PHE A 98 -13.27 2.51 -7.73
C PHE A 98 -12.41 1.84 -8.82
N SER A 99 -11.37 1.09 -8.45
CA SER A 99 -10.61 0.26 -9.38
C SER A 99 -11.48 -0.84 -10.02
N ARG A 100 -11.24 -1.15 -11.29
CA ARG A 100 -11.99 -2.16 -12.04
C ARG A 100 -11.21 -3.48 -12.11
N ALA A 101 -11.92 -4.58 -12.39
CA ALA A 101 -11.28 -5.85 -12.66
C ALA A 101 -10.29 -5.72 -13.82
N GLY A 102 -9.05 -6.19 -13.62
CA GLY A 102 -7.96 -6.05 -14.59
C GLY A 102 -7.16 -4.75 -14.48
N SER A 103 -7.50 -3.86 -13.56
CA SER A 103 -6.64 -2.72 -13.23
C SER A 103 -5.27 -3.19 -12.73
N LYS A 104 -4.21 -2.51 -13.17
CA LYS A 104 -2.86 -2.70 -12.62
C LYS A 104 -2.74 -1.87 -11.35
N ILE A 105 -2.05 -2.42 -10.36
CA ILE A 105 -1.70 -1.74 -9.12
C ILE A 105 -0.20 -1.86 -8.90
N ASP A 106 0.38 -0.81 -8.34
CA ASP A 106 1.77 -0.85 -7.91
C ASP A 106 1.86 -1.58 -6.58
N VAL A 107 2.90 -2.39 -6.43
CA VAL A 107 3.13 -3.19 -5.23
C VAL A 107 4.54 -2.93 -4.71
N THR A 108 4.68 -2.91 -3.40
CA THR A 108 5.97 -2.85 -2.71
C THR A 108 6.31 -4.24 -2.20
N VAL A 109 7.51 -4.72 -2.55
CA VAL A 109 8.01 -6.03 -2.14
C VAL A 109 9.19 -5.84 -1.19
N SER A 110 9.07 -6.40 0.01
CA SER A 110 10.05 -6.26 1.09
C SER A 110 10.50 -7.62 1.57
N ALA A 111 11.81 -7.85 1.66
CA ALA A 111 12.35 -9.07 2.24
C ALA A 111 12.01 -9.17 3.74
N ILE A 112 11.65 -10.37 4.18
CA ILE A 112 11.37 -10.68 5.60
C ILE A 112 12.66 -11.09 6.31
N GLY A 113 13.52 -11.84 5.62
CA GLY A 113 14.76 -12.35 6.16
C GLY A 113 15.97 -11.44 5.95
N ASP A 114 17.13 -12.05 5.81
CA ASP A 114 18.45 -11.43 5.65
C ASP A 114 18.85 -11.25 4.17
N ALA A 115 17.91 -11.39 3.23
CA ALA A 115 18.17 -11.13 1.82
C ALA A 115 18.71 -9.70 1.62
N LYS A 116 19.91 -9.61 1.06
CA LYS A 116 20.61 -8.34 0.81
C LYS A 116 20.02 -7.56 -0.37
N SER A 117 19.38 -8.27 -1.30
CA SER A 117 18.77 -7.68 -2.49
C SER A 117 17.79 -8.65 -3.12
N LEU A 118 16.65 -8.11 -3.55
CA LEU A 118 15.65 -8.81 -4.37
C LEU A 118 15.86 -8.59 -5.88
N LEU A 119 16.88 -7.81 -6.26
CA LEU A 119 17.13 -7.42 -7.64
C LEU A 119 17.51 -8.65 -8.49
N GLY A 120 16.90 -8.76 -9.67
CA GLY A 120 17.08 -9.90 -10.57
C GLY A 120 16.30 -11.15 -10.17
N GLY A 121 15.63 -11.12 -9.01
CA GLY A 121 14.69 -12.17 -8.61
C GLY A 121 13.33 -12.02 -9.30
N THR A 122 12.59 -13.12 -9.32
CA THR A 122 11.21 -13.17 -9.79
C THR A 122 10.28 -13.50 -8.63
N LEU A 123 9.28 -12.64 -8.41
CA LEU A 123 8.20 -12.90 -7.45
C LEU A 123 7.28 -13.98 -8.01
N ILE A 124 7.09 -15.06 -7.26
CA ILE A 124 6.08 -16.07 -7.58
C ILE A 124 4.69 -15.48 -7.34
N MET A 125 3.70 -15.93 -8.13
CA MET A 125 2.30 -15.56 -7.96
C MET A 125 1.90 -15.54 -6.48
N THR A 126 1.58 -14.35 -5.98
CA THR A 126 1.31 -14.09 -4.57
C THR A 126 -0.10 -13.51 -4.44
N PRO A 127 -1.04 -14.20 -3.80
CA PRO A 127 -2.36 -13.63 -3.51
C PRO A 127 -2.21 -12.49 -2.51
N LEU A 128 -2.93 -11.39 -2.75
CA LEU A 128 -3.00 -10.25 -1.84
C LEU A 128 -4.40 -10.18 -1.23
N ASN A 129 -4.48 -9.97 0.08
CA ASN A 129 -5.74 -9.82 0.81
C ASN A 129 -5.83 -8.42 1.40
N VAL A 130 -7.05 -7.92 1.57
CA VAL A 130 -7.28 -6.64 2.26
C VAL A 130 -6.83 -6.78 3.71
N SER A 131 -5.88 -5.94 4.16
CA SER A 131 -5.50 -5.88 5.57
C SER A 131 -6.63 -5.21 6.33
N THR A 132 -7.46 -6.03 6.95
CA THR A 132 -8.44 -5.55 7.91
C THR A 132 -7.68 -5.32 9.21
N ALA A 133 -7.53 -4.07 9.63
CA ALA A 133 -7.21 -3.78 11.02
C ALA A 133 -8.49 -4.04 11.82
N GLU A 134 -8.57 -5.20 12.49
CA GLU A 134 -9.55 -5.43 13.55
C GLU A 134 -8.98 -4.90 14.88
#